data_AF-A0A831JTY5-F1
#
_entry.id   AF-A0A831JTY5-F1
#
_cell.length_a   1.000
_cell.length_b   1.000
_cell.length_c   1.000
_cell.angle_alpha   90.00
_cell.angle_beta   90.00
_cell.angle_gamma   90.00
#
_symmetry.space_group_name_H-M   'P 1'
#
loop_
_entity.id
_entity.type
_entity.pdbx_description
1 polymer ?
#
loop_
_entity_poly.entity_id
_entity_poly.type
_entity_poly.pdbx_seq_one_letter_code
_entity_poly.pdbx_strand_id
1 'polypeptide(L)'
;IKLAKYGLENEVFNIVTQAVKIAKEASKDKPVALSIGPIGELLTPYGDMTFDEAYDVFKEVVIAAERAGADIVLIETMSDMLEAKAAILAAKENSNMKVICTMTFQEDGRTLMGSDPITVVVSLQGLGLDAIGVNCSTGPDKMVSVVEKMSQVSRIPIIAQPNAGMPVIRDGKTV
;
A
#
# COMPACT_ATOMS: atom_id res chain seq x y z
N ILE A 1 -12.01 -6.79 7.68
CA ILE A 1 -11.25 -8.08 7.76
C ILE A 1 -10.10 -8.04 8.76
N LYS A 2 -9.03 -7.28 8.53
CA LYS A 2 -7.87 -7.26 9.46
C LYS A 2 -8.21 -6.85 10.89
N LEU A 3 -9.11 -5.87 11.05
CA LEU A 3 -9.65 -5.44 12.34
C LEU A 3 -10.56 -6.49 13.01
N ALA A 4 -11.19 -7.38 12.24
CA ALA A 4 -12.06 -8.43 12.77
C ALA A 4 -11.28 -9.43 13.65
N LYS A 5 -9.98 -9.62 13.36
CA LYS A 5 -9.06 -10.42 14.20
C LYS A 5 -8.92 -9.85 15.64
N TYR A 6 -9.37 -8.63 15.86
CA TYR A 6 -9.35 -7.92 17.14
C TYR A 6 -10.76 -7.53 17.63
N GLY A 7 -11.84 -7.96 16.95
CA GLY A 7 -13.21 -7.57 17.29
C GLY A 7 -13.54 -6.10 17.01
N LEU A 8 -12.83 -5.48 16.05
CA LEU A 8 -12.95 -4.06 15.70
C LEU A 8 -13.48 -3.84 14.27
N GLU A 9 -14.13 -4.84 13.68
CA GLU A 9 -14.65 -4.78 12.31
C GLU A 9 -15.65 -3.65 12.08
N ASN A 10 -16.45 -3.30 13.08
CA ASN A 10 -17.44 -2.22 12.99
C ASN A 10 -16.85 -0.83 13.30
N GLU A 11 -15.55 -0.76 13.63
CA GLU A 11 -14.87 0.48 14.04
C GLU A 11 -14.05 1.11 12.92
N VAL A 12 -14.07 0.56 11.70
CA VAL A 12 -13.28 1.06 10.54
C VAL A 12 -13.46 2.56 10.37
N PHE A 13 -14.71 3.03 10.28
CA PHE A 13 -15.00 4.45 10.07
C PHE A 13 -14.46 5.33 11.20
N ASN A 14 -14.64 4.90 12.46
CA ASN A 14 -14.20 5.66 13.63
C ASN A 14 -12.67 5.72 13.70
N ILE A 15 -11.99 4.58 13.55
CA ILE A 15 -10.53 4.48 13.61
C ILE A 15 -9.90 5.34 12.53
N VAL A 16 -10.35 5.21 11.28
CA VAL A 16 -9.82 5.97 10.15
C VAL A 16 -10.06 7.47 10.34
N THR A 17 -11.27 7.86 10.74
CA THR A 17 -11.61 9.27 10.97
C THR A 17 -10.73 9.90 12.04
N GLN A 18 -10.51 9.21 13.16
CA GLN A 18 -9.66 9.74 14.23
C GLN A 18 -8.18 9.78 13.82
N ALA A 19 -7.69 8.76 13.12
CA ALA A 19 -6.32 8.74 12.62
C ALA A 19 -6.03 9.93 11.67
N VAL A 20 -6.95 10.21 10.73
CA VAL A 20 -6.81 11.35 9.81
C VAL A 20 -6.85 12.68 10.56
N LYS A 21 -7.74 12.83 11.56
CA LYS A 21 -7.81 14.05 12.39
C LYS A 21 -6.50 14.31 13.13
N ILE A 22 -5.96 13.30 13.81
CA ILE A 22 -4.68 13.39 14.53
C ILE A 22 -3.57 13.79 13.56
N ALA A 23 -3.52 13.17 12.38
CA ALA A 23 -2.53 13.50 11.36
C ALA A 23 -2.66 14.94 10.85
N LYS A 24 -3.89 15.43 10.61
CA LYS A 24 -4.14 16.83 10.18
C LYS A 24 -3.74 17.84 11.24
N GLU A 25 -4.01 17.57 12.51
CA GLU A 25 -3.56 18.43 13.62
C GLU A 25 -2.03 18.53 13.67
N ALA A 26 -1.32 17.44 13.36
CA ALA A 26 0.13 17.41 13.34
C ALA A 26 0.76 17.93 12.04
N SER A 27 0.03 17.97 10.92
CA SER A 27 0.63 18.11 9.58
C SER A 27 1.16 19.51 9.28
N LYS A 28 0.70 20.55 10.00
CA LYS A 28 1.07 21.96 9.75
C LYS A 28 0.90 22.33 8.26
N ASP A 29 -0.30 22.12 7.75
CA ASP A 29 -0.70 22.36 6.34
C ASP A 29 -0.04 21.46 5.29
N LYS A 30 0.71 20.43 5.70
CA LYS A 30 1.20 19.40 4.78
C LYS A 30 0.09 18.40 4.41
N PRO A 31 0.17 17.79 3.22
CA PRO A 31 -0.73 16.71 2.84
C PRO A 31 -0.69 15.55 3.83
N VAL A 32 -1.85 14.97 4.11
CA VAL A 32 -2.05 13.80 4.95
C VAL A 32 -2.42 12.61 4.07
N ALA A 33 -1.68 11.52 4.21
CA ALA A 33 -1.96 10.28 3.51
C ALA A 33 -2.71 9.28 4.42
N LEU A 34 -3.77 8.68 3.89
CA LEU A 34 -4.25 7.39 4.36
C LEU A 34 -3.20 6.34 4.01
N SER A 35 -2.52 5.81 5.02
CA SER A 35 -1.69 4.60 4.88
C SER A 35 -2.57 3.36 4.96
N ILE A 36 -2.61 2.57 3.89
CA ILE A 36 -3.41 1.34 3.84
C ILE A 36 -2.57 0.19 3.31
N GLY A 37 -2.41 -0.85 4.13
CA GLY A 37 -1.65 -2.04 3.78
C GLY A 37 -2.52 -3.19 3.26
N PRO A 38 -1.91 -4.36 2.98
CA PRO A 38 -2.65 -5.53 2.53
C PRO A 38 -3.64 -6.01 3.60
N ILE A 39 -4.76 -6.57 3.11
CA ILE A 39 -5.84 -7.19 3.87
C ILE A 39 -5.27 -8.33 4.73
N GLY A 40 -4.29 -9.05 4.17
CA GLY A 40 -3.62 -10.17 4.82
C GLY A 40 -4.32 -11.51 4.60
N GLU A 41 -5.12 -11.60 3.54
CA GLU A 41 -5.71 -12.83 3.02
C GLU A 41 -5.38 -12.93 1.53
N LEU A 42 -5.25 -14.15 1.03
CA LEU A 42 -4.91 -14.39 -0.38
C LEU A 42 -6.18 -14.40 -1.23
N LEU A 43 -6.09 -13.81 -2.42
CA LEU A 43 -7.18 -13.85 -3.39
C LEU A 43 -7.21 -15.19 -4.14
N THR A 44 -8.38 -15.56 -4.66
CA THR A 44 -8.57 -16.73 -5.54
C THR A 44 -7.65 -16.64 -6.76
N PRO A 45 -6.97 -17.73 -7.17
CA PRO A 45 -7.12 -19.12 -6.70
C PRO A 45 -6.20 -19.53 -5.53
N TYR A 46 -5.41 -18.62 -4.97
CA TYR A 46 -4.45 -18.95 -3.90
C TYR A 46 -5.06 -18.86 -2.49
N GLY A 47 -6.21 -18.19 -2.35
CA GLY A 47 -7.05 -18.22 -1.17
C GLY A 47 -8.53 -18.07 -1.54
N ASP A 48 -9.37 -17.87 -0.53
CA ASP A 48 -10.83 -17.93 -0.69
C ASP A 48 -11.45 -16.56 -1.02
N MET A 49 -10.69 -15.47 -0.91
CA MET A 49 -11.20 -14.12 -1.14
C MET A 49 -11.30 -13.80 -2.62
N THR A 50 -12.46 -13.29 -3.03
CA THR A 50 -12.67 -12.81 -4.39
C THR A 50 -12.11 -11.40 -4.58
N PHE A 51 -11.93 -11.00 -5.84
CA PHE A 51 -11.52 -9.63 -6.17
C PHE A 51 -12.52 -8.59 -5.67
N ASP A 52 -13.82 -8.86 -5.82
CA ASP A 52 -14.89 -7.93 -5.44
C ASP A 52 -14.95 -7.73 -3.92
N GLU A 53 -14.76 -8.81 -3.14
CA GLU A 53 -14.64 -8.71 -1.68
C GLU A 53 -13.43 -7.87 -1.26
N ALA A 54 -12.27 -8.08 -1.90
CA ALA A 54 -11.09 -7.27 -1.64
C ALA A 54 -11.34 -5.78 -1.97
N TYR A 55 -11.98 -5.51 -3.11
CA TYR A 55 -12.36 -4.16 -3.52
C TYR A 55 -13.26 -3.49 -2.49
N ASP A 56 -14.31 -4.16 -2.02
CA ASP A 56 -15.26 -3.61 -1.06
C ASP A 56 -14.59 -3.30 0.29
N VAL A 57 -13.65 -4.14 0.72
CA VAL A 57 -12.85 -3.90 1.93
C VAL A 57 -12.00 -2.64 1.81
N PHE A 58 -11.31 -2.45 0.69
CA PHE A 58 -10.51 -1.23 0.48
C PHE A 58 -11.41 0.02 0.34
N LYS A 59 -12.54 -0.11 -0.36
CA LYS A 59 -13.50 0.96 -0.58
C LYS A 59 -14.04 1.53 0.73
N GLU A 60 -14.36 0.68 1.71
CA GLU A 60 -14.83 1.13 3.02
C GLU A 60 -13.83 2.09 3.70
N VAL A 61 -12.54 1.70 3.72
CA VAL A 61 -11.47 2.49 4.34
C VAL A 61 -11.22 3.79 3.58
N VAL A 62 -11.19 3.73 2.25
CA VAL A 62 -11.01 4.89 1.36
C VAL A 62 -12.12 5.94 1.59
N ILE A 63 -13.38 5.51 1.60
CA ILE A 63 -14.52 6.43 1.80
C ILE A 63 -14.45 7.09 3.19
N ALA A 64 -14.06 6.34 4.22
CA ALA A 64 -13.88 6.89 5.56
C ALA A 64 -12.79 7.97 5.58
N ALA A 65 -11.65 7.74 4.90
CA ALA A 65 -10.55 8.69 4.84
C ALA A 65 -10.87 9.96 4.02
N GLU A 66 -11.52 9.82 2.86
CA GLU A 66 -11.99 10.97 2.06
C GLU A 66 -12.90 11.87 2.90
N ARG A 67 -13.88 11.28 3.59
CA ARG A 67 -14.81 12.03 4.46
C ARG A 67 -14.12 12.71 5.63
N ALA A 68 -13.04 12.12 6.13
CA ALA A 68 -12.22 12.72 7.19
C ALA A 68 -11.23 13.78 6.66
N GLY A 69 -11.10 13.93 5.33
CA GLY A 69 -10.30 14.97 4.68
C GLY A 69 -8.85 14.58 4.38
N ALA A 70 -8.53 13.29 4.25
CA ALA A 70 -7.21 12.88 3.76
C ALA A 70 -6.98 13.38 2.32
N ASP A 71 -5.71 13.61 1.95
CA ASP A 71 -5.34 14.18 0.65
C ASP A 71 -4.80 13.10 -0.33
N ILE A 72 -4.28 12.00 0.22
CA ILE A 72 -3.59 10.93 -0.51
C ILE A 72 -4.07 9.57 0.03
N VAL A 73 -4.30 8.60 -0.85
CA VAL A 73 -4.30 7.18 -0.50
C VAL A 73 -2.95 6.59 -0.84
N LEU A 74 -2.18 6.22 0.18
CA LEU A 74 -0.94 5.48 0.05
C LEU A 74 -1.23 4.00 0.32
N ILE A 75 -1.44 3.25 -0.76
CA ILE A 75 -1.55 1.80 -0.74
C ILE A 75 -0.13 1.26 -0.62
N GLU A 76 0.21 0.62 0.49
CA GLU A 76 1.59 0.26 0.78
C GLU A 76 1.82 -1.20 1.13
N THR A 77 3.05 -1.67 0.93
CA THR A 77 3.50 -3.01 1.30
C THR A 77 2.71 -4.13 0.60
N MET A 78 2.23 -3.86 -0.62
CA MET A 78 1.49 -4.85 -1.39
C MET A 78 2.44 -5.93 -1.92
N SER A 79 2.07 -7.19 -1.75
CA SER A 79 2.86 -8.35 -2.22
C SER A 79 2.19 -9.11 -3.37
N ASP A 80 0.90 -8.87 -3.57
CA ASP A 80 0.09 -9.40 -4.66
C ASP A 80 -0.42 -8.24 -5.53
N MET A 81 -0.18 -8.32 -6.85
CA MET A 81 -0.66 -7.32 -7.79
C MET A 81 -2.18 -7.35 -7.95
N LEU A 82 -2.84 -8.49 -7.77
CA LEU A 82 -4.29 -8.57 -7.90
C LEU A 82 -4.99 -7.83 -6.74
N GLU A 83 -4.50 -8.04 -5.51
CA GLU A 83 -4.93 -7.28 -4.34
C GLU A 83 -4.62 -5.78 -4.50
N ALA A 84 -3.43 -5.44 -5.00
CA ALA A 84 -3.08 -4.04 -5.28
C ALA A 84 -4.03 -3.40 -6.31
N LYS A 85 -4.45 -4.13 -7.35
CA LYS A 85 -5.44 -3.64 -8.32
C LYS A 85 -6.79 -3.35 -7.67
N ALA A 86 -7.26 -4.24 -6.79
CA ALA A 86 -8.52 -4.02 -6.06
C ALA A 86 -8.44 -2.74 -5.22
N ALA A 87 -7.34 -2.53 -4.50
CA ALA A 87 -7.12 -1.32 -3.71
C ALA A 87 -7.06 -0.05 -4.57
N ILE A 88 -6.34 -0.10 -5.70
CA ILE A 88 -6.21 1.05 -6.62
C ILE A 88 -7.58 1.43 -7.19
N LEU A 89 -8.35 0.46 -7.70
CA LEU A 89 -9.67 0.73 -8.25
C LEU A 89 -10.61 1.29 -7.18
N ALA A 90 -10.62 0.69 -5.98
CA ALA A 90 -11.41 1.18 -4.86
C ALA A 90 -11.08 2.65 -4.53
N ALA A 91 -9.79 3.01 -4.51
CA ALA A 91 -9.33 4.38 -4.29
C ALA A 91 -9.77 5.33 -5.42
N LYS A 92 -9.50 4.97 -6.68
CA LYS A 92 -9.78 5.81 -7.85
C LYS A 92 -11.26 6.05 -8.11
N GLU A 93 -12.12 5.09 -7.78
CA GLU A 93 -13.55 5.16 -8.07
C GLU A 93 -14.38 5.79 -6.94
N ASN A 94 -13.85 5.85 -5.72
CA ASN A 94 -14.62 6.27 -4.54
C ASN A 94 -14.01 7.48 -3.78
N SER A 95 -12.97 8.11 -4.33
CA SER A 95 -12.31 9.26 -3.72
C SER A 95 -11.73 10.21 -4.79
N ASN A 96 -11.49 11.47 -4.42
CA ASN A 96 -10.75 12.41 -5.27
C ASN A 96 -9.28 12.56 -4.84
N MET A 97 -8.87 11.83 -3.80
CA MET A 97 -7.50 11.78 -3.32
C MET A 97 -6.51 11.35 -4.40
N LYS A 98 -5.27 11.79 -4.23
CA LYS A 98 -4.13 11.28 -5.00
C LYS A 98 -3.85 9.83 -4.63
N VAL A 99 -3.58 8.97 -5.60
CA VAL A 99 -3.38 7.54 -5.33
C VAL A 99 -1.95 7.14 -5.63
N ILE A 100 -1.28 6.61 -4.61
CA ILE A 100 0.07 6.08 -4.67
C ILE A 100 0.01 4.62 -4.28
N CYS A 101 0.72 3.77 -5.02
CA CYS A 101 0.82 2.34 -4.70
C CYS A 101 2.28 1.91 -4.60
N THR A 102 2.66 1.30 -3.48
CA THR A 102 3.96 0.67 -3.31
C THR A 102 3.83 -0.83 -3.15
N MET A 103 4.70 -1.53 -3.86
CA MET A 103 4.89 -2.97 -3.71
C MET A 103 6.08 -3.24 -2.79
N THR A 104 6.15 -4.43 -2.22
CA THR A 104 7.30 -4.92 -1.47
C THR A 104 7.94 -6.10 -2.20
N PHE A 105 9.27 -6.13 -2.27
CA PHE A 105 10.05 -7.13 -3.00
C PHE A 105 11.03 -7.85 -2.08
N GLN A 106 11.13 -9.16 -2.23
CA GLN A 106 12.09 -10.01 -1.54
C GLN A 106 13.52 -9.75 -2.04
N GLU A 107 14.51 -10.37 -1.40
CA GLU A 107 15.92 -10.15 -1.74
C GLU A 107 16.30 -10.58 -3.17
N ASP A 108 15.54 -11.50 -3.76
CA ASP A 108 15.70 -11.93 -5.15
C ASP A 108 15.09 -10.94 -6.16
N GLY A 109 14.50 -9.83 -5.68
CA GLY A 109 13.89 -8.79 -6.48
C GLY A 109 12.49 -9.13 -6.99
N ARG A 110 11.80 -10.11 -6.40
CA ARG A 110 10.41 -10.47 -6.74
C ARG A 110 9.45 -10.21 -5.59
N THR A 111 8.18 -9.93 -5.90
CA THR A 111 7.13 -9.91 -4.88
C THR A 111 6.89 -11.33 -4.33
N LEU A 112 6.11 -11.45 -3.25
CA LEU A 112 5.74 -12.77 -2.71
C LEU A 112 5.08 -13.68 -3.77
N MET A 113 4.26 -13.09 -4.65
CA MET A 113 3.61 -13.76 -5.76
C MET A 113 4.50 -13.90 -7.01
N GLY A 114 5.81 -13.65 -6.88
CA GLY A 114 6.81 -13.90 -7.92
C GLY A 114 6.93 -12.83 -9.00
N SER A 115 6.25 -11.70 -8.88
CA SER A 115 6.27 -10.64 -9.90
C SER A 115 7.54 -9.80 -9.79
N ASP A 116 8.17 -9.51 -10.93
CA ASP A 116 9.34 -8.63 -10.99
C ASP A 116 8.93 -7.14 -11.09
N PRO A 117 9.86 -6.19 -10.87
CA PRO A 117 9.52 -4.76 -10.82
C PRO A 117 9.02 -4.18 -12.13
N ILE A 118 9.47 -4.70 -13.28
CA ILE A 118 9.01 -4.24 -14.60
C ILE A 118 7.55 -4.65 -14.80
N THR A 119 7.25 -5.92 -14.51
CA THR A 119 5.88 -6.48 -14.60
C THR A 119 4.91 -5.70 -13.71
N VAL A 120 5.32 -5.37 -12.48
CA VAL A 120 4.54 -4.53 -11.56
C VAL A 120 4.21 -3.18 -12.18
N VAL A 121 5.21 -2.45 -12.67
CA VAL A 121 5.00 -1.10 -13.20
C VAL A 121 4.11 -1.11 -14.43
N VAL A 122 4.39 -1.99 -15.40
CA VAL A 122 3.59 -2.11 -16.62
C VAL A 122 2.14 -2.49 -16.31
N SER A 123 1.91 -3.34 -15.32
CA SER A 123 0.58 -3.83 -14.96
C SER A 123 -0.28 -2.83 -14.19
N LEU A 124 0.33 -1.95 -13.40
CA LEU A 124 -0.40 -1.10 -12.44
C LEU A 124 -0.44 0.38 -12.85
N GLN A 125 0.58 0.91 -13.55
CA GLN A 125 0.64 2.36 -13.84
C GLN A 125 -0.54 2.85 -14.69
N GLY A 126 -1.10 1.98 -15.54
CA GLY A 126 -2.25 2.29 -16.41
C GLY A 126 -3.57 2.51 -15.67
N LEU A 127 -3.61 2.25 -14.36
CA LEU A 127 -4.81 2.37 -13.53
C LEU A 127 -5.00 3.79 -12.97
N GLY A 128 -4.24 4.77 -13.45
CA GLY A 128 -4.38 6.17 -13.06
C GLY A 128 -3.73 6.54 -11.72
N LEU A 129 -2.67 5.83 -11.36
CA LEU A 129 -1.81 6.17 -10.22
C LEU A 129 -1.11 7.52 -10.42
N ASP A 130 -1.01 8.30 -9.35
CA ASP A 130 -0.21 9.53 -9.32
C ASP A 130 1.28 9.23 -9.05
N ALA A 131 1.58 8.11 -8.38
CA ALA A 131 2.93 7.55 -8.27
C ALA A 131 2.89 6.03 -8.02
N ILE A 132 3.98 5.35 -8.36
CA ILE A 132 4.20 3.94 -8.05
C ILE A 132 5.51 3.77 -7.30
N GLY A 133 5.70 2.74 -6.51
CA GLY A 133 6.95 2.64 -5.78
C GLY A 133 7.21 1.32 -5.09
N VAL A 134 8.22 1.39 -4.23
CA VAL A 134 8.67 0.29 -3.41
C VAL A 134 8.86 0.76 -1.96
N ASN A 135 8.39 -0.05 -1.03
CA ASN A 135 8.64 0.15 0.40
C ASN A 135 8.93 -1.19 1.06
N CYS A 136 9.48 -1.13 2.27
CA CYS A 136 9.69 -2.31 3.11
C CYS A 136 10.63 -3.36 2.45
N SER A 137 10.80 -4.50 3.13
CA SER A 137 11.75 -5.58 2.82
C SER A 137 13.22 -5.25 3.03
N THR A 138 13.85 -4.48 2.14
CA THR A 138 15.30 -4.41 2.09
C THR A 138 15.86 -3.04 2.45
N GLY A 139 17.14 -3.00 2.84
CA GLY A 139 17.86 -1.75 3.05
C GLY A 139 18.08 -0.98 1.72
N PRO A 140 18.55 0.27 1.79
CA PRO A 140 18.69 1.14 0.62
C PRO A 140 19.46 0.50 -0.54
N ASP A 141 20.57 -0.19 -0.26
CA ASP A 141 21.46 -0.78 -1.27
C ASP A 141 20.75 -1.78 -2.19
N LYS A 142 19.89 -2.64 -1.62
CA LYS A 142 19.14 -3.64 -2.40
C LYS A 142 17.98 -2.99 -3.15
N MET A 143 17.33 -1.99 -2.54
CA MET A 143 16.19 -1.28 -3.13
C MET A 143 16.58 -0.48 -4.38
N VAL A 144 17.81 0.02 -4.48
CA VAL A 144 18.31 0.73 -5.68
C VAL A 144 18.07 -0.10 -6.95
N SER A 145 18.43 -1.38 -6.94
CA SER A 145 18.27 -2.26 -8.11
C SER A 145 16.81 -2.46 -8.54
N VAL A 146 15.87 -2.41 -7.58
CA VAL A 146 14.44 -2.49 -7.84
C VAL A 146 13.95 -1.19 -8.48
N VAL A 147 14.31 -0.04 -7.89
CA VAL A 147 13.96 1.28 -8.40
C VAL A 147 14.51 1.52 -9.80
N GLU A 148 15.76 1.10 -10.07
CA GLU A 148 16.36 1.17 -11.40
C GLU A 148 15.52 0.41 -12.44
N LYS A 149 15.12 -0.84 -12.15
CA LYS A 149 14.26 -1.62 -13.04
C LYS A 149 12.89 -0.97 -13.26
N MET A 150 12.26 -0.45 -12.20
CA MET A 150 11.00 0.28 -12.30
C MET A 150 11.13 1.52 -13.19
N SER A 151 12.23 2.27 -13.03
CA SER A 151 12.48 3.53 -13.75
C SER A 151 12.62 3.37 -15.26
N GLN A 152 13.00 2.18 -15.74
CA GLN A 152 13.12 1.89 -17.17
C GLN A 152 11.78 1.89 -17.91
N VAL A 153 10.67 1.63 -17.19
CA VAL A 153 9.33 1.45 -17.80
C VAL A 153 8.25 2.35 -17.22
N SER A 154 8.53 3.05 -16.11
CA SER A 154 7.58 3.96 -15.50
C SER A 154 7.39 5.24 -16.30
N ARG A 155 6.13 5.63 -16.51
CA ARG A 155 5.75 6.94 -17.08
C ARG A 155 5.21 7.90 -16.02
N ILE A 156 5.13 7.45 -14.77
CA ILE A 156 4.69 8.22 -13.60
C ILE A 156 5.83 8.28 -12.55
N PRO A 157 5.79 9.24 -11.61
CA PRO A 157 6.78 9.34 -10.55
C PRO A 157 6.98 8.02 -9.79
N ILE A 158 8.23 7.77 -9.39
CA ILE A 158 8.59 6.63 -8.55
C ILE A 158 8.85 7.11 -7.12
N ILE A 159 8.29 6.42 -6.13
CA ILE A 159 8.62 6.62 -4.71
C ILE A 159 9.37 5.41 -4.14
N ALA A 160 10.23 5.66 -3.15
CA ALA A 160 11.01 4.64 -2.48
C ALA A 160 11.06 4.92 -0.97
N GLN A 161 10.72 3.92 -0.15
CA GLN A 161 10.71 3.99 1.32
C GLN A 161 11.45 2.77 1.91
N PRO A 162 12.80 2.75 1.86
CA PRO A 162 13.60 1.63 2.35
C PRO A 162 13.59 1.52 3.87
N ASN A 163 13.81 0.30 4.36
CA ASN A 163 14.10 0.08 5.78
C ASN A 163 15.46 0.69 6.14
N ALA A 164 15.65 1.10 7.39
CA ALA A 164 16.94 1.59 7.90
C ALA A 164 17.94 0.44 8.18
N GLY A 165 18.09 -0.48 7.22
CA GLY A 165 18.77 -1.77 7.40
C GLY A 165 17.79 -2.91 7.72
N MET A 166 18.31 -4.15 7.78
CA MET A 166 17.52 -5.29 8.23
C MET A 166 17.40 -5.26 9.76
N PRO A 167 16.22 -5.54 10.32
CA PRO A 167 16.06 -5.64 11.77
C PRO A 167 17.02 -6.70 12.31
N VAL A 168 17.77 -6.35 13.35
CA VAL A 168 18.63 -7.31 14.06
C VAL A 168 18.09 -7.54 15.47
N ILE A 169 18.18 -8.77 15.95
CA ILE A 169 17.85 -9.06 17.35
C ILE A 169 19.09 -8.75 18.19
N ARG A 170 19.00 -7.75 19.05
CA ARG A 170 19.97 -7.50 20.12
C ARG A 170 19.27 -7.63 21.46
N ASP A 171 19.79 -8.50 22.32
CA ASP A 171 19.24 -8.75 23.67
C ASP A 171 17.74 -9.09 23.68
N GLY A 172 17.28 -9.87 22.70
CA GLY A 172 15.88 -10.30 22.58
C GLY A 172 14.92 -9.21 22.08
N LYS A 173 15.44 -8.05 21.66
CA LYS A 173 14.65 -6.96 21.06
C LYS A 173 15.07 -6.73 19.62
N THR A 174 14.08 -6.49 18.77
CA THR A 174 14.30 -6.00 17.41
C THR A 174 14.83 -4.57 17.48
N VAL A 175 16.02 -4.34 16.91
CA VAL A 175 16.64 -3.01 16.74
C VAL A 175 16.98 -2.74 15.28
#